data_AF-A0A496LHB4-F1
#
_entry.id   AF-A0A496LHB4-F1
#
_cell.length_a   1.000
_cell.length_b   1.000
_cell.length_c   1.000
_cell.angle_alpha   90.00
_cell.angle_beta   90.00
_cell.angle_gamma   90.00
#
_symmetry.space_group_name_H-M   'P 1'
#
loop_
_entity.id
_entity.type
_entity.pdbx_description
1 polymer ?
#
loop_
_entity_poly.entity_id
_entity_poly.type
_entity_poly.pdbx_seq_one_letter_code
_entity_poly.pdbx_strand_id
1 'polypeptide(L)'
;INLPLGIFVAGLGAFCGDQFYFYIGRYNKKYISKKLAAQRRKFAIAHLLLQRYGWPIILMQRYMYGFRVIIPMSIGITRYSAKKFAIINLFSAWCWSGATMVLAWYFGEEIWSGLRLIEQHWYFAIPIIGGILYLFFRLFKRMENHFMNSRKERDESKTARS
;
A
#
# COMPACT_ATOMS: atom_id res chain seq x y z
N ILE A 1 -9.69 8.31 26.27
CA ILE A 1 -9.32 8.90 24.97
C ILE A 1 -10.46 9.78 24.49
N ASN A 2 -10.18 11.01 24.06
CA ASN A 2 -11.18 11.83 23.38
C ASN A 2 -11.39 11.28 21.96
N LEU A 3 -12.41 10.44 21.78
CA LEU A 3 -12.70 9.75 20.52
C LEU A 3 -12.76 10.70 19.32
N PRO A 4 -13.46 11.86 19.39
CA PRO A 4 -13.55 12.79 18.27
C PRO A 4 -12.19 13.40 17.88
N LEU A 5 -11.36 13.75 18.88
CA LEU A 5 -10.03 14.29 18.66
C LEU A 5 -9.11 13.25 18.01
N GLY A 6 -9.18 12.00 18.47
CA GLY A 6 -8.43 10.89 17.90
C GLY A 6 -8.79 10.65 16.42
N ILE A 7 -10.09 10.63 16.11
CA ILE A 7 -10.58 10.49 14.72
C ILE A 7 -10.11 11.65 13.85
N PHE A 8 -10.13 12.87 14.39
CA PHE A 8 -9.69 14.06 13.67
C PHE A 8 -8.20 14.01 13.33
N VAL A 9 -7.35 13.73 14.33
CA VAL A 9 -5.88 13.66 14.15
C VAL A 9 -5.49 12.49 13.26
N ALA A 10 -6.08 11.31 13.46
CA ALA A 10 -5.80 10.14 12.63
C ALA A 10 -6.28 10.34 11.18
N GLY A 11 -7.46 10.94 10.98
CA GLY A 11 -7.94 11.35 9.67
C GLY A 11 -7.00 12.34 8.98
N LEU A 12 -6.49 13.35 9.70
CA LEU A 12 -5.52 14.31 9.16
C LEU A 12 -4.19 13.65 8.78
N GLY A 13 -3.63 12.81 9.64
CA GLY A 13 -2.39 12.09 9.32
C GLY A 13 -2.54 11.22 8.08
N ALA A 14 -3.69 10.54 7.98
CA ALA A 14 -3.99 9.68 6.85
C ALA A 14 -4.24 10.49 5.56
N PHE A 15 -4.90 11.66 5.65
CA PHE A 15 -5.03 12.62 4.55
C PHE A 15 -3.66 13.12 4.05
N CYS A 16 -2.77 13.53 4.97
CA CYS A 16 -1.43 14.01 4.64
C CYS A 16 -0.61 12.95 3.88
N GLY A 17 -0.68 11.69 4.30
CA GLY A 17 0.00 10.58 3.61
C GLY A 17 -0.49 10.38 2.17
N ASP A 18 -1.81 10.39 1.96
CA ASP A 18 -2.39 10.24 0.62
C ASP A 18 -2.04 11.44 -0.27
N GLN A 19 -2.02 12.64 0.30
CA GLN A 19 -1.64 13.86 -0.40
C GLN A 19 -0.16 13.85 -0.81
N PHE A 20 0.71 13.34 0.06
CA PHE A 20 2.14 13.12 -0.24
C PHE A 20 2.32 12.21 -1.46
N TYR A 21 1.62 11.07 -1.52
CA TYR A 21 1.69 10.17 -2.68
C TYR A 21 1.13 10.79 -3.97
N PHE A 22 0.05 11.57 -3.85
CA PHE A 22 -0.50 12.32 -4.98
C PHE A 22 0.53 13.30 -5.58
N TYR A 23 1.22 14.07 -4.74
CA TYR A 23 2.23 15.01 -5.21
C TYR A 23 3.48 14.33 -5.75
N ILE A 24 3.91 13.20 -5.16
CA ILE A 24 4.96 12.36 -5.75
C ILE A 24 4.58 11.93 -7.16
N GLY A 25 3.35 11.45 -7.36
CA GLY A 25 2.80 11.10 -8.67
C GLY A 25 2.84 12.26 -9.67
N ARG A 26 2.49 13.46 -9.20
CA ARG A 26 2.40 14.68 -10.03
C ARG A 26 3.76 15.14 -10.53
N TYR A 27 4.74 15.26 -9.65
CA TYR A 27 6.03 15.88 -9.98
C TYR A 27 7.05 14.87 -10.53
N ASN A 28 6.94 13.58 -10.19
CA ASN A 28 7.93 12.56 -10.56
C ASN A 28 7.44 11.58 -11.63
N LYS A 29 6.51 12.00 -12.50
CA LYS A 29 5.86 11.16 -13.52
C LYS A 29 6.84 10.35 -14.40
N LYS A 30 7.94 10.99 -14.84
CA LYS A 30 8.99 10.35 -15.69
C LYS A 30 9.84 9.33 -14.92
N TYR A 31 10.02 9.55 -13.62
CA TYR A 31 10.75 8.63 -12.74
C TYR A 31 9.89 7.40 -12.40
N ILE A 32 8.61 7.62 -12.09
CA ILE A 32 7.67 6.54 -11.76
C ILE A 32 7.46 5.59 -12.94
N SER A 33 7.28 6.13 -14.16
CA SER A 33 7.05 5.28 -15.34
C SER A 33 8.26 4.40 -15.71
N LYS A 34 9.49 4.86 -15.38
CA LYS A 34 10.74 4.16 -15.65
C LYS A 34 11.13 3.19 -14.52
N LYS A 35 10.95 3.58 -13.25
CA LYS A 35 11.41 2.80 -12.08
C LYS A 35 10.35 1.86 -11.50
N LEU A 36 9.05 2.16 -11.65
CA LEU A 36 7.95 1.29 -11.21
C LEU A 36 7.42 0.39 -12.35
N ALA A 37 8.30 -0.06 -13.25
CA ALA A 37 7.93 -0.96 -14.34
C ALA A 37 7.23 -2.24 -13.85
N ALA A 38 7.66 -2.80 -12.73
CA ALA A 38 7.04 -3.98 -12.10
C ALA A 38 5.59 -3.75 -11.61
N GLN A 39 5.22 -2.51 -11.28
CA GLN A 39 3.88 -2.17 -10.79
C GLN A 39 2.97 -1.65 -11.91
N ARG A 40 3.42 -1.62 -13.17
CA ARG A 40 2.66 -1.10 -14.32
C ARG A 40 1.26 -1.69 -14.42
N ARG A 41 1.08 -2.99 -14.16
CA ARG A 41 -0.24 -3.63 -14.15
C ARG A 41 -1.18 -2.99 -13.14
N LYS A 42 -0.71 -2.69 -11.93
CA LYS A 42 -1.55 -2.05 -10.89
C LYS A 42 -1.87 -0.60 -11.23
N PHE A 43 -0.93 0.14 -11.82
CA PHE A 43 -1.18 1.48 -12.36
C PHE A 43 -2.22 1.46 -13.49
N ALA A 44 -2.16 0.48 -14.40
CA ALA A 44 -3.14 0.32 -15.46
C ALA A 44 -4.54 0.00 -14.90
N ILE A 45 -4.63 -0.90 -13.92
CA ILE A 45 -5.90 -1.20 -13.23
C ILE A 45 -6.42 0.05 -12.53
N ALA A 46 -5.59 0.77 -11.76
CA ALA A 46 -6.00 2.00 -11.10
C ALA A 46 -6.51 3.05 -12.09
N HIS A 47 -5.86 3.17 -13.26
CA HIS A 47 -6.31 4.06 -14.33
C HIS A 47 -7.67 3.66 -14.91
N LEU A 48 -7.87 2.37 -15.20
CA LEU A 48 -9.15 1.84 -15.67
C LEU A 48 -10.28 2.04 -14.66
N LEU A 49 -10.00 1.81 -13.37
CA LEU A 49 -10.95 2.02 -12.28
C LEU A 49 -11.32 3.51 -12.15
N LEU A 50 -10.34 4.41 -12.28
CA LEU A 50 -10.58 5.86 -12.30
C LEU A 50 -11.43 6.28 -13.50
N GLN A 51 -11.21 5.71 -14.68
CA GLN A 51 -12.03 6.00 -15.86
C GLN A 51 -13.46 5.48 -15.72
N ARG A 52 -13.63 4.28 -15.15
CA ARG A 52 -14.94 3.62 -15.04
C ARG A 52 -15.81 4.18 -13.92
N TYR A 53 -15.23 4.42 -12.74
CA TYR A 53 -15.97 4.83 -11.55
C TYR A 53 -15.78 6.31 -11.20
N GLY A 54 -14.63 6.91 -11.54
CA GLY A 54 -14.37 8.31 -11.25
C GLY A 54 -14.10 8.59 -9.77
N TRP A 55 -14.86 9.51 -9.18
CA TRP A 55 -14.65 10.01 -7.82
C TRP A 55 -14.87 9.00 -6.67
N PRO A 56 -15.80 8.02 -6.73
CA PRO A 56 -16.01 7.05 -5.66
C PRO A 56 -14.79 6.16 -5.40
N ILE A 57 -13.91 5.99 -6.40
CA ILE A 57 -12.68 5.20 -6.22
C ILE A 57 -11.74 5.83 -5.19
N ILE A 58 -11.78 7.16 -5.03
CA ILE A 58 -10.99 7.89 -4.04
C ILE A 58 -11.47 7.55 -2.62
N LEU A 59 -12.75 7.23 -2.46
CA LEU A 59 -13.29 6.72 -1.20
C LEU A 59 -12.88 5.26 -0.98
N MET A 60 -13.01 4.44 -2.03
CA MET A 60 -12.76 3.00 -1.93
C MET A 60 -11.28 2.62 -1.84
N GLN A 61 -10.35 3.47 -2.29
CA GLN A 61 -8.91 3.18 -2.30
C GLN A 61 -8.35 2.75 -0.95
N ARG A 62 -8.95 3.22 0.14
CA ARG A 62 -8.52 2.96 1.53
C ARG A 62 -8.88 1.57 2.02
N TYR A 63 -9.95 0.99 1.49
CA TYR A 63 -10.40 -0.36 1.80
C TYR A 63 -9.72 -1.41 0.91
N MET A 64 -9.15 -0.99 -0.22
CA MET A 64 -8.44 -1.85 -1.15
C MET A 64 -6.95 -1.99 -0.76
N TYR A 65 -6.59 -3.14 -0.19
CA TYR A 65 -5.20 -3.41 0.19
C TYR A 65 -4.25 -3.34 -1.02
N GLY A 66 -3.13 -2.63 -0.86
CA GLY A 66 -2.14 -2.40 -1.93
C GLY A 66 -2.49 -1.30 -2.95
N PHE A 67 -3.73 -0.81 -2.98
CA PHE A 67 -4.14 0.29 -3.88
C PHE A 67 -4.06 1.68 -3.24
N ARG A 68 -3.99 1.76 -1.90
CA ARG A 68 -3.86 3.02 -1.14
C ARG A 68 -2.70 3.93 -1.59
N VAL A 69 -1.60 3.38 -2.09
CA VAL A 69 -0.48 4.18 -2.63
C VAL A 69 -0.65 4.42 -4.13
N ILE A 70 -1.13 3.39 -4.84
CA ILE A 70 -1.16 3.38 -6.30
C ILE A 70 -2.25 4.28 -6.84
N ILE A 71 -3.43 4.35 -6.21
CA ILE A 71 -4.53 5.20 -6.66
C ILE A 71 -4.18 6.68 -6.52
N PRO A 72 -3.80 7.22 -5.33
CA PRO A 72 -3.42 8.63 -5.20
C PRO A 72 -2.29 9.01 -6.16
N MET A 73 -1.28 8.14 -6.28
CA MET A 73 -0.16 8.35 -7.18
C MET A 73 -0.58 8.33 -8.66
N SER A 74 -1.48 7.42 -9.05
CA SER A 74 -2.04 7.36 -10.41
C SER A 74 -2.86 8.62 -10.73
N ILE A 75 -3.69 9.08 -9.80
CA ILE A 75 -4.45 10.32 -9.94
C ILE A 75 -3.48 11.49 -10.10
N GLY A 76 -2.41 11.54 -9.30
CA GLY A 76 -1.34 12.54 -9.40
C GLY A 76 -0.64 12.54 -10.76
N ILE A 77 -0.46 11.37 -11.39
CA ILE A 77 0.11 11.25 -12.75
C ILE A 77 -0.85 11.79 -13.83
N THR A 78 -2.16 11.76 -13.58
CA THR A 78 -3.18 12.27 -14.51
C THR A 78 -3.38 13.79 -14.39
N ARG A 79 -4.18 14.39 -15.30
CA ARG A 79 -4.58 15.81 -15.22
C ARG A 79 -5.73 16.07 -14.24
N TYR A 80 -6.01 15.15 -13.32
CA TYR A 80 -7.11 15.32 -12.38
C TYR A 80 -6.88 16.52 -11.43
N SER A 81 -7.93 17.27 -11.13
CA SER A 81 -7.81 18.47 -10.31
C SER A 81 -7.45 18.12 -8.86
N ALA A 82 -6.32 18.64 -8.37
CA ALA A 82 -5.87 18.39 -7.01
C ALA A 82 -6.86 18.85 -5.93
N LYS A 83 -7.58 19.95 -6.18
CA LYS A 83 -8.59 20.47 -5.24
C LYS A 83 -9.73 19.47 -5.03
N LYS A 84 -10.31 18.92 -6.12
CA LYS A 84 -11.37 17.91 -6.02
C LYS A 84 -10.87 16.66 -5.31
N PHE A 85 -9.66 16.19 -5.66
CA PHE A 85 -9.06 15.04 -4.99
C PHE A 85 -8.89 15.28 -3.49
N ALA A 86 -8.33 16.43 -3.09
CA ALA A 86 -8.09 16.76 -1.68
C ALA A 86 -9.39 16.79 -0.87
N ILE A 87 -10.45 17.42 -1.38
CA ILE A 87 -11.75 17.49 -0.68
C ILE A 87 -12.32 16.10 -0.47
N ILE A 88 -12.40 15.29 -1.53
CA ILE A 88 -12.98 13.94 -1.47
C ILE A 88 -12.12 13.03 -0.58
N ASN A 89 -10.80 13.15 -0.69
CA ASN A 89 -9.86 12.38 0.11
C ASN A 89 -9.93 12.74 1.61
N LEU A 90 -10.19 14.00 1.95
CA LEU A 90 -10.37 14.44 3.33
C LEU A 90 -11.60 13.78 3.97
N PHE A 91 -12.75 13.81 3.28
CA PHE A 91 -13.95 13.11 3.75
C PHE A 91 -13.71 11.60 3.85
N SER A 92 -13.05 11.01 2.84
CA SER A 92 -12.64 9.60 2.85
C SER A 92 -11.80 9.25 4.08
N ALA A 93 -10.83 10.10 4.43
CA ALA A 93 -9.93 9.89 5.54
C ALA A 93 -10.64 9.94 6.90
N TRP A 94 -11.58 10.87 7.08
CA TRP A 94 -12.38 10.93 8.30
C TRP A 94 -13.38 9.78 8.42
N CYS A 95 -14.08 9.40 7.35
CA CYS A 95 -14.95 8.23 7.37
C CYS A 95 -14.17 6.96 7.73
N TRP A 96 -13.00 6.77 7.12
CA TRP A 96 -12.13 5.65 7.45
C TRP A 96 -11.65 5.71 8.90
N SER A 97 -11.18 6.87 9.37
CA SER A 97 -10.69 7.02 10.73
C SER A 97 -11.78 6.81 11.77
N GLY A 98 -13.01 7.25 11.47
CA GLY A 98 -14.17 7.00 12.33
C GLY A 98 -14.47 5.50 12.41
N ALA A 99 -14.55 4.83 11.26
CA ALA A 99 -14.80 3.40 11.20
C ALA A 99 -13.72 2.60 11.96
N THR A 100 -12.43 2.90 11.74
CA THR A 100 -11.34 2.19 12.41
C THR A 100 -11.27 2.49 13.90
N MET A 101 -11.52 3.73 14.33
CA MET A 101 -11.53 4.08 15.75
C MET A 101 -12.72 3.45 16.48
N VAL A 102 -13.90 3.42 15.87
CA VAL A 102 -15.09 2.77 16.45
C VAL A 102 -14.87 1.26 16.56
N LEU A 103 -14.33 0.63 15.52
CA LEU A 103 -13.94 -0.79 15.55
C LEU A 103 -12.91 -1.06 16.65
N ALA A 104 -11.87 -0.22 16.76
CA ALA A 104 -10.85 -0.36 17.79
C ALA A 104 -11.40 -0.13 19.21
N TRP A 105 -12.40 0.75 19.36
CA TRP A 105 -13.04 0.97 20.65
C TRP A 105 -13.94 -0.21 21.05
N TYR A 106 -14.72 -0.75 20.11
CA TYR A 106 -15.64 -1.86 20.36
C TYR A 106 -14.91 -3.20 20.55
N PHE A 107 -13.96 -3.52 19.67
CA PHE A 107 -13.18 -4.76 19.73
C PHE A 107 -11.89 -4.62 20.54
N GLY A 108 -11.64 -3.46 21.14
CA GLY A 108 -10.41 -3.18 21.87
C GLY A 108 -10.16 -4.21 22.96
N GLU A 109 -11.17 -4.50 23.78
CA GLU A 109 -11.03 -5.45 24.90
C GLU A 109 -10.75 -6.89 24.44
N GLU A 110 -11.41 -7.34 23.38
CA GLU A 110 -11.18 -8.66 22.76
C GLU A 110 -9.78 -8.76 22.13
N ILE A 111 -9.30 -7.67 21.54
CA ILE A 111 -7.92 -7.60 21.03
C ILE A 111 -6.94 -7.67 22.21
N TRP A 112 -7.20 -6.93 23.30
CA TRP A 112 -6.35 -6.93 24.49
C TRP A 112 -6.32 -8.29 25.20
N SER A 113 -7.44 -9.02 25.25
CA SER A 113 -7.49 -10.37 25.82
C SER A 113 -6.68 -11.37 24.99
N GLY A 114 -6.80 -11.31 23.65
CA GLY A 114 -5.97 -12.08 22.73
C GLY A 114 -4.48 -11.71 22.81
N LEU A 115 -4.16 -10.42 23.01
CA LEU A 115 -2.78 -9.96 23.16
C LEU A 115 -2.14 -10.47 24.45
N ARG A 116 -2.88 -10.55 25.56
CA ARG A 116 -2.38 -11.14 26.81
C ARG A 116 -2.08 -12.63 26.68
N LEU A 117 -2.87 -13.37 25.90
CA LEU A 117 -2.57 -14.77 25.59
C LEU A 117 -1.26 -14.91 24.79
N ILE A 118 -0.98 -13.96 23.89
CA ILE A 118 0.26 -13.87 23.12
C ILE A 118 1.45 -13.46 24.01
N GLU A 119 1.28 -12.50 24.92
CA GLU A 119 2.32 -12.10 25.87
C GLU A 119 2.67 -13.25 26.84
N GLN A 120 1.67 -13.98 27.32
CA GLN A 120 1.88 -15.14 28.19
C GLN A 120 2.60 -16.29 27.47
N HIS A 121 2.52 -16.33 26.14
CA HIS A 121 3.15 -17.31 25.25
C HIS A 121 4.23 -16.68 24.34
N TRP A 122 4.99 -15.71 24.85
CA TRP A 122 6.02 -14.99 24.08
C TRP A 122 7.03 -15.93 23.37
N TYR A 123 7.25 -17.12 23.92
CA TYR A 123 8.14 -18.14 23.36
C TYR A 123 7.68 -18.67 21.99
N PHE A 124 6.37 -18.64 21.68
CA PHE A 124 5.84 -19.00 20.36
C PHE A 124 6.06 -17.90 19.30
N ALA A 125 6.32 -16.66 19.71
CA ALA A 125 6.60 -15.58 18.77
C ALA A 125 7.91 -15.82 18.00
N ILE A 126 8.93 -16.41 18.65
CA ILE A 126 10.24 -16.67 18.05
C ILE A 126 10.16 -17.64 16.85
N PRO A 127 9.55 -18.84 16.94
CA PRO A 127 9.43 -19.74 15.79
C PRO A 127 8.50 -19.20 14.70
N ILE A 128 7.47 -18.42 15.05
CA ILE A 128 6.58 -17.78 14.07
C ILE A 128 7.33 -16.70 13.28
N ILE A 129 8.04 -15.81 13.97
CA ILE A 129 8.88 -14.77 13.34
C ILE A 129 10.00 -15.42 12.52
N GLY A 130 10.65 -16.46 13.06
CA GLY A 130 11.67 -17.24 12.35
C GLY A 130 11.11 -17.92 11.10
N GLY A 131 9.91 -18.50 11.17
CA GLY A 131 9.24 -19.12 10.03
C GLY A 131 8.84 -18.12 8.95
N ILE A 132 8.32 -16.95 9.35
CA ILE A 132 7.98 -15.85 8.43
C ILE A 132 9.24 -15.31 7.76
N LEU A 133 10.32 -15.09 8.51
CA LEU A 133 11.60 -14.65 7.97
C LEU A 133 12.20 -15.71 7.04
N TYR A 134 12.17 -16.98 7.40
CA TYR A 134 12.64 -18.07 6.55
C TYR A 134 11.85 -18.14 5.24
N LEU A 135 10.51 -18.07 5.30
CA LEU A 135 9.65 -18.01 4.11
C LEU A 135 9.98 -16.78 3.26
N PHE A 136 10.12 -15.62 3.89
CA PHE A 136 10.47 -14.38 3.21
C PHE A 136 11.83 -14.50 2.49
N PHE A 137 12.87 -14.98 3.18
CA PHE A 137 14.18 -15.24 2.58
C PHE A 137 14.12 -16.28 1.47
N ARG A 138 13.34 -17.35 1.62
CA ARG A 138 13.22 -18.41 0.61
C ARG A 138 12.53 -17.89 -0.64
N LEU A 139 11.47 -17.09 -0.49
CA LEU A 139 10.80 -16.41 -1.60
C LEU A 139 11.73 -15.40 -2.27
N PHE A 140 12.49 -14.63 -1.48
CA PHE A 140 13.44 -13.65 -2.00
C PHE A 140 14.55 -14.32 -2.81
N LYS A 141 15.14 -15.40 -2.27
CA LYS A 141 16.18 -16.19 -2.95
C LYS A 141 15.64 -16.91 -4.20
N ARG A 142 14.37 -17.33 -4.20
CA ARG A 142 13.71 -17.90 -5.38
C ARG A 142 13.54 -16.87 -6.50
N MET A 143 13.24 -15.61 -6.16
CA MET A 143 13.21 -14.52 -7.14
C MET A 143 14.62 -14.17 -7.65
N GLU A 144 15.62 -14.14 -6.78
CA GLU A 144 17.01 -13.84 -7.13
C GLU A 144 17.61 -14.90 -8.08
N ASN A 145 17.41 -16.18 -7.77
CA ASN A 145 17.89 -17.27 -8.63
C ASN A 145 17.25 -17.24 -10.03
N HIS A 146 15.97 -16.89 -10.12
CA HIS A 146 15.31 -16.71 -11.43
C HIS A 146 15.91 -15.54 -12.22
N PHE A 147 16.34 -14.47 -11.54
CA PHE A 147 16.98 -13.33 -12.20
C PHE A 147 18.40 -13.63 -12.67
N MET A 148 19.15 -14.42 -11.89
CA MET A 148 20.53 -14.81 -12.20
C MET A 148 20.62 -15.84 -13.33
N ASN A 149 19.71 -16.83 -13.39
CA ASN A 149 19.67 -17.78 -14.51
C ASN A 149 19.33 -17.10 -15.84
N SER A 150 18.38 -16.15 -15.85
CA SER A 150 18.03 -15.40 -17.07
C SER A 150 19.15 -14.48 -17.58
N ARG A 151 20.11 -14.10 -16.73
CA ARG A 151 21.34 -13.40 -17.16
C ARG A 151 22.34 -14.38 -17.78
N LYS A 152 22.56 -15.52 -17.14
CA LYS A 152 23.53 -16.53 -17.57
C LYS A 152 23.20 -17.11 -18.96
N GLU A 153 21.93 -17.42 -19.21
CA GLU A 153 21.45 -17.85 -20.53
C GLU A 153 21.65 -16.78 -21.61
N ARG A 154 21.52 -15.49 -21.26
CA ARG A 154 21.71 -14.38 -22.20
C ARG A 154 23.17 -14.16 -22.56
N ASP A 155 24.08 -14.37 -21.62
CA ASP A 155 25.52 -14.26 -21.86
C ASP A 155 26.05 -15.50 -22.62
N GLU A 156 25.58 -16.70 -22.30
CA GLU A 156 25.90 -17.92 -23.06
C GLU A 156 25.39 -17.87 -24.51
N SER A 157 24.20 -17.32 -24.75
CA SER A 157 23.66 -17.14 -26.12
C SER A 157 24.43 -16.12 -26.98
N LYS A 158 25.17 -15.19 -26.36
CA LYS A 158 26.01 -14.21 -27.06
C LYS A 158 27.36 -14.78 -27.43
N THR A 159 27.97 -15.55 -26.51
CA THR A 159 29.24 -16.22 -26.75
C THR A 159 29.12 -17.34 -27.78
N ALA A 160 27.97 -18.02 -27.85
CA ALA A 160 27.70 -19.05 -28.86
C ALA A 160 27.43 -18.49 -30.28
N ARG A 161 27.29 -17.15 -30.42
CA ARG A 161 27.06 -16.46 -31.71
C ARG A 161 28.29 -15.68 -32.22
N SER A 162 29.39 -15.63 -31.47
CA SER A 162 30.67 -15.05 -31.89
C SER A 162 31.64 -16.15 -32.31
#